data_AF-A0A9P5WDP1-F1
#
_entry.id   AF-A0A9P5WDP1-F1
#
_cell.length_a   1.000
_cell.length_b   1.000
_cell.length_c   1.000
_cell.angle_alpha   90.00
_cell.angle_beta   90.00
_cell.angle_gamma   90.00
#
_symmetry.space_group_name_H-M   'P 1'
#
loop_
_entity.id
_entity.type
_entity.pdbx_description
1 polymer ?
#
loop_
_entity_poly.entity_id
_entity_poly.type
_entity_poly.pdbx_seq_one_letter_code
_entity_poly.pdbx_strand_id
1 'polypeptide(L)'
;MPPLSTLSKEQLRDRIRGCLIGSAVGDAYGLATEFMSTPMATKFYGNGPIAFGREPGYPVLKDSHRLESDRNDFTDDTDQMLVILQSLDQVGDGKLHPVNFAKRLYEWRDYGIPELGTDPGRGLGCTVGSVLHHPMFQSNPHFAAFDIWDSAGRNLAPNGAVMRTAVVGVESFWDESRVVENSMAAAKVTHCDPRSVLSALISSVLISRLLRGGGVDEAHDNAQAWNPKLSEPAYRQELIMYLERGTDLGDRQSMNPQYDAENSISRFQPKDYEALSLQRLGKEATVIRSHQIYESRPKVVLRSDIGWAGIDNVGEDKAMGSLARSVVADYKFLIQQTNVAPPSDQAGERIQDRWAEELEAHCFPQNMKELSLGDSRSIGYTFKCIGIAYYGATRREDPSPTSPEYGGPAGLFRGLMEQVTLQGGDADTNDAVLGSLLGARFGLESGIPLGWWSELQHLQWLNETIDKYTQRVLDNYDAHQ
;
A
#
# COMPACT_ATOMS: atom_id res chain seq x y z
N MET A 1 -2.26 -21.51 -24.89
CA MET A 1 -1.69 -20.16 -25.01
C MET A 1 -0.40 -20.13 -24.19
N PRO A 2 0.55 -19.20 -24.40
CA PRO A 2 1.66 -19.04 -23.44
C PRO A 2 1.06 -18.76 -22.05
N PRO A 3 1.71 -19.21 -20.96
CA PRO A 3 1.18 -19.00 -19.63
C PRO A 3 1.12 -17.51 -19.31
N LEU A 4 0.06 -17.08 -18.63
CA LEU A 4 -0.13 -15.68 -18.20
C LEU A 4 0.90 -15.20 -17.15
N SER A 5 1.67 -16.12 -16.55
CA SER A 5 2.83 -15.83 -15.71
C SER A 5 3.98 -16.78 -16.05
N THR A 6 5.22 -16.30 -15.95
CA THR A 6 6.43 -17.14 -16.07
C THR A 6 6.78 -17.86 -14.77
N LEU A 7 6.07 -17.57 -13.67
CA LEU A 7 6.29 -18.15 -12.35
C LEU A 7 5.54 -19.47 -12.16
N SER A 8 6.11 -20.39 -11.37
CA SER A 8 5.39 -21.57 -10.90
C SER A 8 4.28 -21.19 -9.90
N LYS A 9 3.33 -22.10 -9.65
CA LYS A 9 2.27 -21.88 -8.65
C LYS A 9 2.83 -21.69 -7.24
N GLU A 10 3.91 -22.39 -6.91
CA GLU A 10 4.59 -22.27 -5.62
C GLU A 10 5.24 -20.89 -5.49
N GLN A 11 5.91 -20.41 -6.56
CA GLN A 11 6.47 -19.06 -6.59
C GLN A 11 5.39 -17.97 -6.52
N LEU A 12 4.26 -18.17 -7.21
CA LEU A 12 3.11 -17.27 -7.11
C LEU A 12 2.56 -17.22 -5.68
N ARG A 13 2.35 -18.38 -5.05
CA ARG A 13 1.88 -18.47 -3.66
C ARG A 13 2.83 -17.74 -2.72
N ASP A 14 4.13 -17.97 -2.85
CA ASP A 14 5.16 -17.32 -2.02
C ASP A 14 5.20 -15.80 -2.23
N ARG A 15 5.11 -15.32 -3.48
CA ARG A 15 5.07 -13.88 -3.80
C ARG A 15 3.78 -13.18 -3.40
N ILE A 16 2.63 -13.84 -3.50
CA ILE A 16 1.36 -13.30 -3.01
C ILE A 16 1.41 -13.15 -1.49
N ARG A 17 1.84 -14.20 -0.77
CA ARG A 17 2.01 -14.14 0.69
C ARG A 17 3.04 -13.08 1.08
N GLY A 18 4.16 -13.03 0.37
CA GLY A 18 5.21 -12.03 0.57
C GLY A 18 4.68 -10.61 0.38
N CYS A 19 3.88 -10.35 -0.64
CA CYS A 19 3.28 -9.05 -0.89
C CYS A 19 2.39 -8.58 0.28
N LEU A 20 1.46 -9.43 0.72
CA LEU A 20 0.49 -9.06 1.76
C LEU A 20 1.11 -9.01 3.17
N ILE A 21 1.96 -9.98 3.51
CA ILE A 21 2.70 -9.99 4.79
C ILE A 21 3.78 -8.93 4.80
N GLY A 22 4.46 -8.67 3.68
CA GLY A 22 5.46 -7.61 3.56
C GLY A 22 4.85 -6.23 3.78
N SER A 23 3.62 -6.02 3.32
CA SER A 23 2.86 -4.81 3.65
C SER A 23 2.65 -4.67 5.16
N ALA A 24 2.16 -5.73 5.83
CA ALA A 24 1.94 -5.73 7.28
C ALA A 24 3.22 -5.61 8.12
N VAL A 25 4.33 -6.20 7.66
CA VAL A 25 5.66 -6.03 8.27
C VAL A 25 6.12 -4.59 8.15
N GLY A 26 5.97 -3.98 6.97
CA GLY A 26 6.36 -2.59 6.72
C GLY A 26 5.59 -1.61 7.60
N ASP A 27 4.26 -1.74 7.62
CA ASP A 27 3.35 -1.01 8.51
C ASP A 27 3.82 -1.10 9.99
N ALA A 28 3.90 -2.32 10.53
CA ALA A 28 4.24 -2.54 11.93
C ALA A 28 5.66 -2.05 12.30
N TYR A 29 6.61 -2.10 11.36
CA TYR A 29 7.98 -1.63 11.58
C TYR A 29 8.06 -0.09 11.52
N GLY A 30 7.42 0.53 10.53
CA GLY A 30 7.44 1.96 10.28
C GLY A 30 6.79 2.79 11.39
N LEU A 31 5.82 2.22 12.11
CA LEU A 31 5.21 2.83 13.31
C LEU A 31 6.25 3.34 14.33
N ALA A 32 7.45 2.75 14.38
CA ALA A 32 8.52 3.15 15.28
C ALA A 32 8.93 4.63 15.15
N THR A 33 8.76 5.26 13.99
CA THR A 33 9.19 6.64 13.69
C THR A 33 8.13 7.50 12.99
N GLU A 34 6.94 6.97 12.73
CA GLU A 34 5.77 7.73 12.27
C GLU A 34 5.58 9.09 13.00
N PHE A 35 5.32 10.14 12.24
CA PHE A 35 5.25 11.55 12.67
C PHE A 35 6.52 12.13 13.30
N MET A 36 7.64 11.38 13.35
CA MET A 36 8.92 11.94 13.75
C MET A 36 9.54 12.74 12.60
N SER A 37 10.27 13.80 12.91
CA SER A 37 11.22 14.37 11.94
C SER A 37 12.48 13.50 11.89
N THR A 38 13.21 13.55 10.78
CA THR A 38 14.49 12.82 10.65
C THR A 38 15.47 13.09 11.81
N PRO A 39 15.63 14.34 12.31
CA PRO A 39 16.43 14.60 13.51
C PRO A 39 15.91 13.91 14.78
N MET A 40 14.58 13.78 14.96
CA MET A 40 14.01 13.06 16.10
C MET A 40 14.24 11.56 15.98
N ALA A 41 14.01 10.97 14.80
CA ALA A 41 14.32 9.56 14.56
C ALA A 41 15.80 9.26 14.84
N THR A 42 16.71 10.10 14.33
CA THR A 42 18.16 10.01 14.59
C THR A 42 18.48 10.14 16.09
N LYS A 43 17.81 11.04 16.82
CA LYS A 43 18.00 11.21 18.26
C LYS A 43 17.62 9.97 19.05
N PHE A 44 16.54 9.29 18.68
CA PHE A 44 16.01 8.15 19.43
C PHE A 44 16.54 6.78 18.99
N TYR A 45 17.02 6.67 17.75
CA TYR A 45 17.40 5.39 17.15
C TYR A 45 18.76 5.43 16.42
N GLY A 46 19.38 6.60 16.26
CA GLY A 46 20.65 6.73 15.55
C GLY A 46 20.51 6.31 14.08
N ASN A 47 21.36 5.37 13.65
CA ASN A 47 21.26 4.66 12.38
C ASN A 47 20.82 3.20 12.56
N GLY A 48 19.96 2.96 13.56
CA GLY A 48 19.38 1.66 13.86
C GLY A 48 20.37 0.65 14.47
N PRO A 49 19.97 -0.65 14.54
CA PRO A 49 18.65 -1.14 14.15
C PRO A 49 17.60 -0.79 15.21
N ILE A 50 16.33 -0.71 14.81
CA ILE A 50 15.19 -0.61 15.72
C ILE A 50 14.79 -2.04 16.10
N ALA A 51 14.48 -2.29 17.37
CA ALA A 51 14.09 -3.62 17.82
C ALA A 51 12.72 -3.99 17.20
N PHE A 52 12.67 -5.12 16.49
CA PHE A 52 11.45 -5.63 15.86
C PHE A 52 11.46 -7.16 15.77
N GLY A 53 10.29 -7.77 15.92
CA GLY A 53 10.17 -9.22 15.86
C GLY A 53 11.04 -9.93 16.90
N ARG A 54 11.90 -10.87 16.47
CA ARG A 54 12.88 -11.54 17.35
C ARG A 54 14.20 -10.80 17.50
N GLU A 55 14.37 -9.69 16.79
CA GLU A 55 15.67 -9.11 16.56
C GLU A 55 15.97 -7.95 17.51
N PRO A 56 17.22 -7.83 17.98
CA PRO A 56 17.61 -6.80 18.92
C PRO A 56 17.73 -5.45 18.22
N GLY A 57 17.60 -4.38 19.00
CA GLY A 57 17.78 -3.02 18.54
C GLY A 57 17.37 -2.02 19.61
N TYR A 58 17.28 -0.75 19.22
CA TYR A 58 16.71 0.27 20.11
C TYR A 58 15.22 -0.01 20.31
N PRO A 59 14.71 -0.06 21.55
CA PRO A 59 13.29 -0.31 21.80
C PRO A 59 12.44 0.79 21.15
N VAL A 60 11.23 0.45 20.69
CA VAL A 60 10.28 1.44 20.17
C VAL A 60 9.99 2.48 21.27
N LEU A 61 10.03 3.77 20.91
CA LEU A 61 9.71 4.85 21.83
C LEU A 61 8.24 4.75 22.24
N LYS A 62 7.94 4.84 23.54
CA LYS A 62 6.56 4.88 24.05
C LYS A 62 6.17 6.34 24.32
N ASP A 63 5.64 6.99 23.30
CA ASP A 63 5.02 8.33 23.35
C ASP A 63 3.50 8.22 23.18
N SER A 64 2.77 9.34 23.16
CA SER A 64 1.30 9.32 23.03
C SER A 64 0.78 8.63 21.77
N HIS A 65 1.61 8.52 20.73
CA HIS A 65 1.25 7.85 19.48
C HIS A 65 1.44 6.33 19.57
N ARG A 66 2.53 5.89 20.21
CA ARG A 66 2.96 4.48 20.26
C ARG A 66 2.63 3.75 21.55
N LEU A 67 2.10 4.47 22.54
CA LEU A 67 1.86 3.94 23.88
C LEU A 67 0.90 2.76 23.84
N GLU A 68 -0.18 2.90 23.08
CA GLU A 68 -1.28 1.95 23.02
C GLU A 68 -1.04 0.79 22.04
N SER A 69 -0.05 0.92 21.14
CA SER A 69 0.27 -0.14 20.19
C SER A 69 1.01 -1.31 20.84
N ASP A 70 0.51 -2.52 20.63
CA ASP A 70 1.20 -3.75 20.98
C ASP A 70 2.50 -3.90 20.16
N ARG A 71 3.41 -4.73 20.65
CA ARG A 71 4.69 -4.96 19.97
C ARG A 71 4.45 -5.71 18.66
N ASN A 72 5.08 -5.27 17.58
CA ASN A 72 4.95 -5.84 16.22
C ASN A 72 3.52 -5.81 15.67
N ASP A 73 2.70 -4.89 16.16
CA ASP A 73 1.34 -4.70 15.73
C ASP A 73 1.27 -3.62 14.64
N PHE A 74 0.30 -3.77 13.75
CA PHE A 74 0.11 -2.92 12.57
C PHE A 74 -1.00 -1.87 12.79
N THR A 75 -1.15 -0.95 11.85
CA THR A 75 -2.04 0.22 11.92
C THR A 75 -3.20 0.11 10.92
N ASP A 76 -3.77 1.24 10.51
CA ASP A 76 -4.86 1.27 9.55
C ASP A 76 -4.45 0.88 8.13
N ASP A 77 -3.17 0.91 7.78
CA ASP A 77 -2.67 0.45 6.48
C ASP A 77 -3.04 -1.01 6.24
N THR A 78 -2.66 -1.89 7.18
CA THR A 78 -2.98 -3.32 7.13
C THR A 78 -4.46 -3.58 7.37
N ASP A 79 -5.08 -2.88 8.33
CA ASP A 79 -6.52 -3.05 8.60
C ASP A 79 -7.34 -2.73 7.34
N GLN A 80 -7.08 -1.62 6.66
CA GLN A 80 -7.82 -1.23 5.46
C GLN A 80 -7.46 -2.11 4.24
N MET A 81 -6.24 -2.66 4.17
CA MET A 81 -5.91 -3.71 3.18
C MET A 81 -6.78 -4.94 3.40
N LEU A 82 -6.93 -5.39 4.65
CA LEU A 82 -7.78 -6.53 5.01
C LEU A 82 -9.27 -6.25 4.77
N VAL A 83 -9.73 -5.01 4.95
CA VAL A 83 -11.10 -4.58 4.59
C VAL A 83 -11.35 -4.72 3.09
N ILE A 84 -10.38 -4.34 2.24
CA ILE A 84 -10.47 -4.56 0.78
C ILE A 84 -10.49 -6.06 0.48
N LEU A 85 -9.61 -6.85 1.11
CA LEU A 85 -9.57 -8.31 0.96
C LEU A 85 -10.93 -8.95 1.29
N GLN A 86 -11.55 -8.58 2.42
CA GLN A 86 -12.86 -9.08 2.81
C GLN A 86 -13.97 -8.64 1.85
N SER A 87 -13.87 -7.43 1.29
CA SER A 87 -14.82 -6.97 0.26
C SER A 87 -14.71 -7.78 -1.03
N LEU A 88 -13.49 -8.18 -1.43
CA LEU A 88 -13.26 -9.02 -2.61
C LEU A 88 -13.67 -10.48 -2.35
N ASP A 89 -13.32 -11.04 -1.19
CA ASP A 89 -13.66 -12.43 -0.81
C ASP A 89 -15.19 -12.63 -0.72
N GLN A 90 -15.95 -11.61 -0.28
CA GLN A 90 -17.41 -11.71 -0.23
C GLN A 90 -18.03 -11.93 -1.62
N VAL A 91 -17.52 -11.23 -2.64
CA VAL A 91 -18.12 -11.27 -3.99
C VAL A 91 -17.52 -12.40 -4.82
N GLY A 92 -16.21 -12.61 -4.74
CA GLY A 92 -15.52 -13.72 -5.38
C GLY A 92 -15.38 -13.65 -6.90
N ASP A 93 -15.82 -12.56 -7.55
CA ASP A 93 -15.83 -12.38 -9.01
C ASP A 93 -14.58 -11.67 -9.56
N GLY A 94 -13.60 -11.38 -8.69
CA GLY A 94 -12.38 -10.64 -9.05
C GLY A 94 -12.58 -9.13 -9.21
N LYS A 95 -13.80 -8.61 -9.08
CA LYS A 95 -14.11 -7.18 -9.22
C LYS A 95 -14.31 -6.52 -7.86
N LEU A 96 -13.70 -5.35 -7.67
CA LEU A 96 -14.01 -4.52 -6.52
C LEU A 96 -15.31 -3.74 -6.75
N HIS A 97 -16.27 -3.92 -5.86
CA HIS A 97 -17.53 -3.19 -5.85
C HIS A 97 -17.44 -1.98 -4.88
N PRO A 98 -17.36 -0.72 -5.37
CA PRO A 98 -17.05 0.43 -4.51
C PRO A 98 -18.02 0.63 -3.34
N VAL A 99 -19.31 0.38 -3.55
CA VAL A 99 -20.34 0.51 -2.52
C VAL A 99 -20.19 -0.56 -1.45
N ASN A 100 -19.81 -1.79 -1.82
CA ASN A 100 -19.54 -2.87 -0.85
C ASN A 100 -18.31 -2.52 0.00
N PHE A 101 -17.23 -2.08 -0.65
CA PHE A 101 -16.02 -1.64 0.05
C PHE A 101 -16.31 -0.44 0.98
N ALA A 102 -17.07 0.56 0.53
CA ALA A 102 -17.45 1.70 1.36
C ALA A 102 -18.25 1.29 2.60
N LYS A 103 -19.23 0.39 2.45
CA LYS A 103 -19.99 -0.15 3.59
C LYS A 103 -19.09 -0.92 4.56
N ARG A 104 -18.16 -1.73 4.05
CA ARG A 104 -17.18 -2.45 4.89
C ARG A 104 -16.23 -1.50 5.64
N LEU A 105 -15.76 -0.46 4.96
CA LEU A 105 -14.88 0.55 5.58
C LEU A 105 -15.62 1.36 6.65
N TYR A 106 -16.91 1.62 6.43
CA TYR A 106 -17.78 2.22 7.44
C TYR A 106 -17.96 1.30 8.66
N GLU A 107 -18.15 -0.01 8.46
CA GLU A 107 -18.20 -0.97 9.56
C GLU A 107 -16.88 -1.04 10.33
N TRP A 108 -15.74 -1.06 9.63
CA TRP A 108 -14.41 -1.06 10.26
C TRP A 108 -14.19 0.18 11.15
N ARG A 109 -14.67 1.35 10.73
CA ARG A 109 -14.62 2.57 11.58
C ARG A 109 -15.34 2.37 12.91
N ASP A 110 -16.47 1.68 12.92
CA ASP A 110 -17.32 1.53 14.12
C ASP A 110 -16.95 0.32 14.99
N TYR A 111 -16.33 -0.70 14.41
CA TYR A 111 -16.10 -1.98 15.08
C TYR A 111 -14.66 -2.52 15.01
N GLY A 112 -13.77 -1.86 14.26
CA GLY A 112 -12.43 -2.38 13.94
C GLY A 112 -12.51 -3.64 13.07
N ILE A 113 -11.51 -4.52 13.17
CA ILE A 113 -11.54 -5.89 12.68
C ILE A 113 -11.83 -6.82 13.88
N PRO A 114 -13.10 -7.24 14.09
CA PRO A 114 -13.46 -7.99 15.29
C PRO A 114 -12.72 -9.32 15.43
N GLU A 115 -12.36 -9.95 14.31
CA GLU A 115 -11.59 -11.20 14.32
C GLU A 115 -10.20 -11.04 14.94
N LEU A 116 -9.65 -9.82 14.86
CA LEU A 116 -8.36 -9.45 15.43
C LEU A 116 -8.51 -8.72 16.76
N GLY A 117 -9.67 -8.13 17.01
CA GLY A 117 -9.92 -7.29 18.18
C GLY A 117 -9.30 -5.90 18.06
N THR A 118 -9.01 -5.43 16.83
CA THR A 118 -8.50 -4.07 16.63
C THR A 118 -9.53 -3.04 17.08
N ASP A 119 -9.04 -1.87 17.51
CA ASP A 119 -9.91 -0.80 17.99
C ASP A 119 -10.66 -0.13 16.81
N PRO A 120 -11.91 0.32 17.03
CA PRO A 120 -12.69 1.03 16.03
C PRO A 120 -11.95 2.23 15.43
N GLY A 121 -11.76 2.22 14.10
CA GLY A 121 -11.12 3.33 13.39
C GLY A 121 -9.72 3.70 13.89
N ARG A 122 -8.97 2.74 14.46
CA ARG A 122 -7.57 2.93 14.82
C ARG A 122 -6.81 3.52 13.63
N GLY A 123 -5.90 4.47 13.86
CA GLY A 123 -5.04 5.07 12.81
C GLY A 123 -5.76 5.99 11.81
N LEU A 124 -7.10 6.13 11.89
CA LEU A 124 -7.89 6.83 10.88
C LEU A 124 -7.41 8.25 10.56
N GLY A 125 -6.85 8.43 9.36
CA GLY A 125 -6.45 9.74 8.85
C GLY A 125 -7.62 10.71 8.61
N CYS A 126 -7.36 12.02 8.71
CA CYS A 126 -8.36 13.08 8.60
C CYS A 126 -9.20 13.03 7.31
N THR A 127 -8.59 12.71 6.17
CA THR A 127 -9.29 12.62 4.88
C THR A 127 -10.30 11.48 4.87
N VAL A 128 -9.87 10.28 5.27
CA VAL A 128 -10.74 9.10 5.37
C VAL A 128 -11.84 9.39 6.38
N GLY A 129 -11.52 9.91 7.57
CA GLY A 129 -12.50 10.32 8.56
C GLY A 129 -13.55 11.28 8.00
N SER A 130 -13.15 12.31 7.26
CA SER A 130 -14.09 13.28 6.66
C SER A 130 -15.02 12.62 5.63
N VAL A 131 -14.48 11.78 4.75
CA VAL A 131 -15.27 11.08 3.73
C VAL A 131 -16.25 10.08 4.33
N LEU A 132 -15.86 9.36 5.39
CA LEU A 132 -16.73 8.39 6.06
C LEU A 132 -17.93 9.04 6.78
N HIS A 133 -17.84 10.32 7.15
CA HIS A 133 -18.96 11.08 7.72
C HIS A 133 -19.87 11.69 6.66
N HIS A 134 -19.50 11.66 5.38
CA HIS A 134 -20.31 12.22 4.31
C HIS A 134 -21.62 11.43 4.14
N PRO A 135 -22.81 12.08 4.07
CA PRO A 135 -24.11 11.38 4.07
C PRO A 135 -24.30 10.38 2.93
N MET A 136 -23.63 10.59 1.79
CA MET A 136 -23.71 9.68 0.64
C MET A 136 -22.62 8.62 0.62
N PHE A 137 -21.72 8.53 1.60
CA PHE A 137 -20.56 7.64 1.53
C PHE A 137 -20.93 6.17 1.26
N GLN A 138 -21.92 5.64 1.98
CA GLN A 138 -22.31 4.22 1.84
C GLN A 138 -23.15 3.92 0.58
N SER A 139 -23.56 4.93 -0.20
CA SER A 139 -24.37 4.78 -1.42
C SER A 139 -23.69 5.31 -2.69
N ASN A 140 -22.88 6.35 -2.55
CA ASN A 140 -22.11 7.02 -3.60
C ASN A 140 -20.74 7.47 -3.04
N PRO A 141 -19.85 6.51 -2.74
CA PRO A 141 -18.56 6.80 -2.11
C PRO A 141 -17.64 7.64 -3.00
N HIS A 142 -17.72 7.47 -4.32
CA HIS A 142 -16.87 8.24 -5.25
C HIS A 142 -17.22 9.72 -5.22
N PHE A 143 -18.52 10.06 -5.21
CA PHE A 143 -18.94 11.45 -5.00
C PHE A 143 -18.61 11.97 -3.61
N ALA A 144 -18.81 11.16 -2.56
CA ALA A 144 -18.46 11.57 -1.20
C ALA A 144 -16.97 11.97 -1.08
N ALA A 145 -16.08 11.20 -1.68
CA ALA A 145 -14.66 11.52 -1.74
C ALA A 145 -14.37 12.78 -2.59
N PHE A 146 -15.08 12.94 -3.72
CA PHE A 146 -14.96 14.12 -4.56
C PHE A 146 -15.39 15.39 -3.84
N ASP A 147 -16.55 15.40 -3.18
CA ASP A 147 -17.11 16.59 -2.52
C ASP A 147 -16.17 17.11 -1.41
N ILE A 148 -15.60 16.19 -0.60
CA ILE A 148 -14.57 16.54 0.38
C ILE A 148 -13.33 17.12 -0.30
N TRP A 149 -12.84 16.51 -1.38
CA TRP A 149 -11.67 16.99 -2.10
C TRP A 149 -11.90 18.34 -2.80
N ASP A 150 -13.08 18.54 -3.39
CA ASP A 150 -13.50 19.79 -4.05
C ASP A 150 -13.61 20.94 -3.04
N SER A 151 -14.19 20.66 -1.85
CA SER A 151 -14.26 21.62 -0.74
C SER A 151 -12.87 22.07 -0.23
N ALA A 152 -11.85 21.24 -0.43
CA ALA A 152 -10.45 21.54 -0.15
C ALA A 152 -9.72 22.24 -1.31
N GLY A 153 -10.45 22.73 -2.32
CA GLY A 153 -9.89 23.39 -3.50
C GLY A 153 -9.18 22.43 -4.45
N ARG A 154 -9.60 21.16 -4.48
CA ARG A 154 -9.05 20.10 -5.35
C ARG A 154 -7.54 19.90 -5.20
N ASN A 155 -7.05 20.03 -3.97
CA ASN A 155 -5.64 19.90 -3.65
C ASN A 155 -5.41 19.16 -2.31
N LEU A 156 -5.86 17.91 -2.25
CA LEU A 156 -5.70 17.03 -1.10
C LEU A 156 -5.27 15.63 -1.59
N ALA A 157 -3.96 15.38 -1.59
CA ALA A 157 -3.35 14.16 -2.15
C ALA A 157 -2.60 13.31 -1.11
N PRO A 158 -3.28 12.82 -0.06
CA PRO A 158 -2.68 11.91 0.90
C PRO A 158 -2.51 10.50 0.31
N ASN A 159 -1.65 9.70 0.92
CA ASN A 159 -1.26 8.33 0.54
C ASN A 159 -2.21 7.24 1.04
N GLY A 160 -3.25 7.55 1.82
CA GLY A 160 -4.18 6.55 2.36
C GLY A 160 -4.93 5.69 1.32
N ALA A 161 -4.84 6.04 0.03
CA ALA A 161 -5.26 5.16 -1.05
C ALA A 161 -4.23 4.06 -1.35
N VAL A 162 -2.95 4.41 -1.51
CA VAL A 162 -1.90 3.50 -1.96
C VAL A 162 -1.49 2.51 -0.88
N MET A 163 -1.61 2.89 0.40
CA MET A 163 -1.22 2.05 1.54
C MET A 163 -1.92 0.69 1.61
N ARG A 164 -3.14 0.61 1.08
CA ARG A 164 -4.06 -0.53 1.23
C ARG A 164 -4.30 -1.33 -0.05
N THR A 165 -3.65 -0.97 -1.17
CA THR A 165 -3.97 -1.56 -2.49
C THR A 165 -3.11 -2.76 -2.90
N ALA A 166 -2.24 -3.28 -2.02
CA ALA A 166 -1.46 -4.49 -2.32
C ALA A 166 -2.35 -5.67 -2.77
N VAL A 167 -3.46 -5.89 -2.07
CA VAL A 167 -4.47 -6.91 -2.40
C VAL A 167 -5.11 -6.72 -3.78
N VAL A 168 -5.25 -5.46 -4.24
CA VAL A 168 -5.82 -5.13 -5.55
C VAL A 168 -4.90 -5.54 -6.69
N GLY A 169 -3.58 -5.41 -6.50
CA GLY A 169 -2.59 -5.93 -7.45
C GLY A 169 -2.56 -7.45 -7.54
N VAL A 170 -3.04 -8.15 -6.51
CA VAL A 170 -3.07 -9.62 -6.42
C VAL A 170 -4.33 -10.24 -7.01
N GLU A 171 -5.53 -9.74 -6.67
CA GLU A 171 -6.84 -10.41 -6.90
C GLU A 171 -7.06 -10.95 -8.32
N SER A 172 -6.54 -10.23 -9.32
CA SER A 172 -6.65 -10.61 -10.73
C SER A 172 -5.34 -10.28 -11.46
N PHE A 173 -4.21 -10.62 -10.85
CA PHE A 173 -2.88 -10.21 -11.30
C PHE A 173 -2.58 -10.57 -12.78
N TRP A 174 -3.26 -11.57 -13.34
CA TRP A 174 -3.13 -11.98 -14.74
C TRP A 174 -3.83 -11.04 -15.74
N ASP A 175 -4.81 -10.25 -15.30
CA ASP A 175 -5.57 -9.29 -16.10
C ASP A 175 -5.30 -7.86 -15.62
N GLU A 176 -4.34 -7.19 -16.26
CA GLU A 176 -3.99 -5.81 -15.90
C GLU A 176 -5.15 -4.83 -16.10
N SER A 177 -6.09 -5.08 -17.03
CA SER A 177 -7.26 -4.21 -17.18
C SER A 177 -8.14 -4.27 -15.93
N ARG A 178 -8.37 -5.48 -15.40
CA ARG A 178 -9.10 -5.66 -14.12
C ARG A 178 -8.37 -5.02 -12.95
N VAL A 179 -7.04 -5.14 -12.89
CA VAL A 179 -6.21 -4.50 -11.84
C VAL A 179 -6.35 -2.98 -11.89
N VAL A 180 -6.30 -2.37 -13.08
CA VAL A 180 -6.52 -0.92 -13.27
C VAL A 180 -7.90 -0.50 -12.79
N GLU A 181 -8.96 -1.19 -13.24
CA GLU A 181 -10.33 -0.90 -12.84
C GLU A 181 -10.50 -0.98 -11.31
N ASN A 182 -10.02 -2.06 -10.68
CA ASN A 182 -10.11 -2.26 -9.24
C ASN A 182 -9.29 -1.22 -8.47
N SER A 183 -8.13 -0.82 -8.97
CA SER A 183 -7.28 0.19 -8.31
C SER A 183 -7.95 1.55 -8.28
N MET A 184 -8.51 1.97 -9.41
CA MET A 184 -9.28 3.21 -9.50
C MET A 184 -10.56 3.12 -8.67
N ALA A 185 -11.23 1.96 -8.66
CA ALA A 185 -12.40 1.70 -7.82
C ALA A 185 -12.08 1.88 -6.33
N ALA A 186 -10.99 1.27 -5.85
CA ALA A 186 -10.55 1.27 -4.45
C ALA A 186 -10.10 2.65 -3.99
N ALA A 187 -9.23 3.31 -4.77
CA ALA A 187 -8.68 4.60 -4.41
C ALA A 187 -9.78 5.66 -4.27
N LYS A 188 -10.67 5.73 -5.26
CA LYS A 188 -11.75 6.73 -5.31
C LYS A 188 -12.81 6.57 -4.23
N VAL A 189 -12.86 5.46 -3.50
CA VAL A 189 -13.79 5.34 -2.35
C VAL A 189 -13.50 6.40 -1.29
N THR A 190 -12.23 6.80 -1.10
CA THR A 190 -11.87 7.84 -0.11
C THR A 190 -10.97 8.95 -0.65
N HIS A 191 -10.30 8.74 -1.79
CA HIS A 191 -9.33 9.67 -2.35
C HIS A 191 -9.64 9.93 -3.83
N CYS A 192 -10.26 11.08 -4.11
CA CYS A 192 -10.60 11.48 -5.49
C CYS A 192 -9.45 12.18 -6.22
N ASP A 193 -8.42 12.66 -5.51
CA ASP A 193 -7.28 13.35 -6.12
C ASP A 193 -6.57 12.44 -7.14
N PRO A 194 -6.40 12.87 -8.41
CA PRO A 194 -5.73 12.08 -9.43
C PRO A 194 -4.33 11.59 -9.04
N ARG A 195 -3.61 12.33 -8.19
CA ARG A 195 -2.28 11.92 -7.70
C ARG A 195 -2.38 10.70 -6.78
N SER A 196 -3.35 10.68 -5.88
CA SER A 196 -3.60 9.55 -4.96
C SER A 196 -4.12 8.33 -5.71
N VAL A 197 -5.04 8.54 -6.68
CA VAL A 197 -5.56 7.45 -7.53
C VAL A 197 -4.45 6.83 -8.37
N LEU A 198 -3.61 7.66 -9.01
CA LEU A 198 -2.54 7.14 -9.84
C LEU A 198 -1.47 6.42 -9.01
N SER A 199 -1.13 6.91 -7.82
CA SER A 199 -0.18 6.23 -6.91
C SER A 199 -0.65 4.81 -6.55
N ALA A 200 -1.93 4.67 -6.19
CA ALA A 200 -2.54 3.37 -5.90
C ALA A 200 -2.58 2.44 -7.13
N LEU A 201 -2.88 3.00 -8.30
CA LEU A 201 -2.91 2.28 -9.57
C LEU A 201 -1.51 1.75 -9.93
N ILE A 202 -0.49 2.60 -9.97
CA ILE A 202 0.84 2.17 -10.42
C ILE A 202 1.46 1.15 -9.44
N SER A 203 1.22 1.30 -8.13
CA SER A 203 1.59 0.28 -7.13
C SER A 203 0.97 -1.08 -7.46
N SER A 204 -0.35 -1.12 -7.66
CA SER A 204 -1.10 -2.36 -7.93
C SER A 204 -0.72 -2.99 -9.27
N VAL A 205 -0.50 -2.18 -10.31
CA VAL A 205 -0.03 -2.64 -11.62
C VAL A 205 1.38 -3.23 -11.51
N LEU A 206 2.28 -2.59 -10.78
CA LEU A 206 3.64 -3.12 -10.59
C LEU A 206 3.61 -4.48 -9.88
N ILE A 207 2.79 -4.63 -8.83
CA ILE A 207 2.56 -5.93 -8.16
C ILE A 207 2.06 -6.97 -9.18
N SER A 208 1.04 -6.63 -9.98
CA SER A 208 0.52 -7.53 -11.01
C SER A 208 1.57 -7.94 -12.04
N ARG A 209 2.43 -7.03 -12.50
CA ARG A 209 3.51 -7.35 -13.44
C ARG A 209 4.59 -8.24 -12.80
N LEU A 210 4.94 -7.98 -11.54
CA LEU A 210 5.87 -8.83 -10.76
C LEU A 210 5.33 -10.27 -10.59
N LEU A 211 4.04 -10.43 -10.35
CA LEU A 211 3.38 -11.75 -10.26
C LEU A 211 3.24 -12.44 -11.63
N ARG A 212 3.31 -11.70 -12.73
CA ARG A 212 3.40 -12.27 -14.09
C ARG A 212 4.84 -12.55 -14.52
N GLY A 213 5.82 -12.23 -13.66
CA GLY A 213 7.24 -12.53 -13.87
C GLY A 213 8.07 -11.39 -14.44
N GLY A 214 7.56 -10.16 -14.45
CA GLY A 214 8.32 -8.99 -14.87
C GLY A 214 9.41 -8.60 -13.87
N GLY A 215 10.34 -7.76 -14.32
CA GLY A 215 11.41 -7.19 -13.50
C GLY A 215 12.64 -8.07 -13.39
N VAL A 216 12.73 -9.13 -14.22
CA VAL A 216 13.83 -10.09 -14.24
C VAL A 216 14.63 -10.00 -15.55
N ASP A 217 13.94 -9.87 -16.69
CA ASP A 217 14.56 -9.76 -18.01
C ASP A 217 14.02 -8.52 -18.74
N GLU A 218 14.87 -7.51 -18.86
CA GLU A 218 14.54 -6.24 -19.54
C GLU A 218 14.11 -6.45 -21.00
N ALA A 219 14.70 -7.41 -21.72
CA ALA A 219 14.33 -7.67 -23.10
C ALA A 219 12.95 -8.31 -23.20
N HIS A 220 12.61 -9.21 -22.28
CA HIS A 220 11.27 -9.76 -22.14
C HIS A 220 10.26 -8.68 -21.79
N ASP A 221 10.54 -7.89 -20.75
CA ASP A 221 9.64 -6.85 -20.25
C ASP A 221 9.33 -5.79 -21.32
N ASN A 222 10.32 -5.41 -22.13
CA ASN A 222 10.16 -4.45 -23.22
C ASN A 222 9.39 -5.01 -24.42
N ALA A 223 9.41 -6.33 -24.62
CA ALA A 223 8.65 -6.99 -25.68
C ALA A 223 7.21 -7.32 -25.27
N GLN A 224 6.96 -7.40 -23.96
CA GLN A 224 5.67 -7.79 -23.40
C GLN A 224 4.66 -6.63 -23.45
N ALA A 225 3.54 -6.85 -24.15
CA ALA A 225 2.38 -5.97 -24.05
C ALA A 225 1.60 -6.27 -22.77
N TRP A 226 2.00 -5.68 -21.64
CA TRP A 226 1.42 -5.94 -20.32
C TRP A 226 -0.08 -5.67 -20.21
N ASN A 227 -0.54 -4.60 -20.88
CA ASN A 227 -1.95 -4.32 -21.10
C ASN A 227 -2.17 -3.90 -22.57
N PRO A 228 -2.50 -4.84 -23.46
CA PRO A 228 -2.66 -4.56 -24.89
C PRO A 228 -3.72 -3.49 -25.19
N LYS A 229 -4.76 -3.37 -24.34
CA LYS A 229 -5.85 -2.39 -24.53
C LYS A 229 -5.38 -0.94 -24.43
N LEU A 230 -4.23 -0.66 -23.80
CA LEU A 230 -3.67 0.69 -23.75
C LEU A 230 -3.32 1.27 -25.13
N SER A 231 -3.18 0.42 -26.15
CA SER A 231 -3.01 0.84 -27.55
C SER A 231 -4.30 1.36 -28.19
N GLU A 232 -5.47 1.06 -27.59
CA GLU A 232 -6.78 1.46 -28.08
C GLU A 232 -7.16 2.83 -27.50
N PRO A 233 -7.36 3.87 -28.34
CA PRO A 233 -7.76 5.20 -27.84
C PRO A 233 -9.08 5.19 -27.06
N ALA A 234 -10.02 4.30 -27.42
CA ALA A 234 -11.29 4.15 -26.72
C ALA A 234 -11.10 3.68 -25.28
N TYR A 235 -10.27 2.67 -25.04
CA TYR A 235 -9.97 2.19 -23.70
C TYR A 235 -9.29 3.26 -22.84
N ARG A 236 -8.32 4.00 -23.40
CA ARG A 236 -7.69 5.13 -22.69
C ARG A 236 -8.73 6.18 -22.29
N GLN A 237 -9.66 6.50 -23.19
CA GLN A 237 -10.75 7.42 -22.92
C GLN A 237 -11.71 6.89 -21.84
N GLU A 238 -12.02 5.59 -21.84
CA GLU A 238 -12.82 4.94 -20.80
C GLU A 238 -12.18 5.07 -19.42
N LEU A 239 -10.85 4.94 -19.32
CA LEU A 239 -10.14 5.15 -18.06
C LEU A 239 -10.22 6.61 -17.59
N ILE A 240 -10.09 7.59 -18.50
CA ILE A 240 -10.29 9.01 -18.16
C ILE A 240 -11.72 9.25 -17.66
N MET A 241 -12.71 8.72 -18.37
CA MET A 241 -14.13 8.81 -17.96
C MET A 241 -14.37 8.14 -16.61
N TYR A 242 -13.70 7.03 -16.32
CA TYR A 242 -13.78 6.39 -15.00
C TYR A 242 -13.20 7.28 -13.90
N LEU A 243 -12.09 7.98 -14.17
CA LEU A 243 -11.51 8.94 -13.24
C LEU A 243 -12.43 10.14 -12.99
N GLU A 244 -13.19 10.57 -14.00
CA GLU A 244 -14.19 11.65 -13.94
C GLU A 244 -15.52 11.23 -13.32
N ARG A 245 -15.82 9.94 -13.28
CA ARG A 245 -17.06 9.40 -12.72
C ARG A 245 -17.18 9.67 -11.21
N GLY A 246 -18.35 10.05 -10.71
CA GLY A 246 -18.55 10.42 -9.30
C GLY A 246 -18.00 11.79 -8.95
N THR A 247 -18.04 12.76 -9.88
CA THR A 247 -17.58 14.14 -9.68
C THR A 247 -18.65 15.15 -10.11
N ASP A 248 -18.51 16.44 -9.77
CA ASP A 248 -19.39 17.52 -10.27
C ASP A 248 -18.70 18.31 -11.39
N LEU A 249 -18.63 17.71 -12.59
CA LEU A 249 -18.11 18.37 -13.79
C LEU A 249 -19.22 19.03 -14.64
N GLY A 250 -20.39 19.30 -14.05
CA GLY A 250 -21.50 20.01 -14.71
C GLY A 250 -22.43 19.13 -15.55
N ASP A 251 -22.15 17.83 -15.69
CA ASP A 251 -23.08 16.83 -16.22
C ASP A 251 -23.65 15.98 -15.07
N ARG A 252 -24.98 15.97 -14.88
CA ARG A 252 -25.61 15.22 -13.77
C ARG A 252 -25.30 13.71 -13.76
N GLN A 253 -24.78 13.16 -14.86
CA GLN A 253 -24.32 11.76 -14.97
C GLN A 253 -22.98 11.51 -14.28
N SER A 254 -22.06 12.48 -14.24
CA SER A 254 -20.81 12.32 -13.49
C SER A 254 -21.08 12.29 -11.98
N MET A 255 -22.00 13.09 -11.45
CA MET A 255 -22.28 13.13 -9.99
C MET A 255 -22.90 11.85 -9.43
N ASN A 256 -23.74 11.18 -10.21
CA ASN A 256 -24.46 9.97 -9.82
C ASN A 256 -24.03 8.79 -10.68
N PRO A 257 -22.83 8.25 -10.42
CA PRO A 257 -22.34 7.16 -11.21
C PRO A 257 -23.24 5.94 -11.02
N GLN A 258 -23.64 5.33 -12.13
CA GLN A 258 -24.31 4.05 -12.07
C GLN A 258 -23.29 2.99 -11.63
N TYR A 259 -23.31 2.64 -10.36
CA TYR A 259 -22.70 1.42 -9.87
C TYR A 259 -23.48 0.22 -10.42
N ASP A 260 -22.80 -0.92 -10.56
CA ASP A 260 -23.46 -2.18 -10.87
C ASP A 260 -24.59 -2.42 -9.88
N ALA A 261 -25.75 -2.82 -10.37
CA ALA A 261 -26.87 -3.15 -9.51
C ALA A 261 -26.47 -4.30 -8.57
N GLU A 262 -26.82 -4.18 -7.28
CA GLU A 262 -26.61 -5.27 -6.33
C GLU A 262 -27.33 -6.53 -6.84
N ASN A 263 -26.59 -7.64 -6.91
CA ASN A 263 -27.12 -8.95 -7.24
C ASN A 263 -26.95 -9.89 -6.03
N SER A 264 -27.26 -11.17 -6.19
CA SER A 264 -27.21 -12.13 -5.08
C SER A 264 -25.82 -12.31 -4.45
N ILE A 265 -24.74 -12.06 -5.20
CA ILE A 265 -23.35 -12.20 -4.72
C ILE A 265 -22.72 -10.86 -4.30
N SER A 266 -23.08 -9.75 -4.96
CA SER A 266 -22.52 -8.42 -4.64
C SER A 266 -23.29 -7.68 -3.55
N ARG A 267 -24.49 -8.16 -3.17
CA ARG A 267 -25.25 -7.63 -2.02
C ARG A 267 -24.40 -7.66 -0.77
N PHE A 268 -24.29 -6.52 -0.11
CA PHE A 268 -23.53 -6.38 1.13
C PHE A 268 -24.03 -7.33 2.22
N GLN A 269 -23.11 -8.09 2.83
CA GLN A 269 -23.39 -8.97 3.96
C GLN A 269 -22.67 -8.40 5.19
N PRO A 270 -23.40 -7.72 6.10
CA PRO A 270 -22.79 -7.22 7.33
C PRO A 270 -22.32 -8.40 8.17
N LYS A 271 -21.21 -8.23 8.89
CA LYS A 271 -20.80 -9.26 9.87
C LYS A 271 -21.74 -9.23 11.08
N ASP A 272 -21.89 -10.37 11.74
CA ASP A 272 -22.59 -10.43 13.04
C ASP A 272 -21.65 -9.92 14.14
N TYR A 273 -21.55 -8.59 14.24
CA TYR A 273 -20.67 -7.93 15.19
C TYR A 273 -21.05 -8.20 16.64
N GLU A 274 -22.33 -8.38 16.96
CA GLU A 274 -22.76 -8.74 18.33
C GLU A 274 -22.21 -10.13 18.72
N ALA A 275 -22.35 -11.12 17.83
CA ALA A 275 -21.79 -12.45 18.07
C ALA A 275 -20.26 -12.43 18.18
N LEU A 276 -19.59 -11.67 17.31
CA LEU A 276 -18.12 -11.54 17.31
C LEU A 276 -17.61 -10.81 18.56
N SER A 277 -18.28 -9.74 19.01
CA SER A 277 -17.95 -9.01 20.24
C SER A 277 -18.20 -9.86 21.49
N LEU A 278 -19.25 -10.68 21.53
CA LEU A 278 -19.48 -11.64 22.63
C LEU A 278 -18.41 -12.73 22.67
N GLN A 279 -17.98 -13.23 21.51
CA GLN A 279 -16.88 -14.18 21.42
C GLN A 279 -15.56 -13.58 21.93
N ARG A 280 -15.35 -12.27 21.73
CA ARG A 280 -14.20 -11.50 22.24
C ARG A 280 -14.24 -11.34 23.77
N LEU A 281 -15.36 -10.92 24.36
CA LEU A 281 -15.53 -10.82 25.82
C LEU A 281 -15.25 -12.17 26.53
N GLY A 282 -15.59 -13.28 25.87
CA GLY A 282 -15.26 -14.64 26.35
C GLY A 282 -13.77 -15.01 26.27
N LYS A 283 -12.99 -14.40 25.34
CA LYS A 283 -11.53 -14.60 25.18
C LYS A 283 -10.68 -13.61 25.98
N GLU A 284 -11.21 -12.43 26.29
CA GLU A 284 -10.55 -11.37 27.07
C GLU A 284 -10.21 -11.77 28.53
N ALA A 285 -10.69 -12.92 29.01
CA ALA A 285 -10.26 -13.51 30.28
C ALA A 285 -8.76 -13.93 30.32
N THR A 286 -8.02 -13.77 29.22
CA THR A 286 -6.60 -14.20 29.09
C THR A 286 -5.66 -13.18 28.47
N VAL A 287 -6.04 -11.90 28.36
CA VAL A 287 -5.10 -10.86 27.90
C VAL A 287 -4.23 -10.41 29.08
N ILE A 288 -3.04 -10.99 29.19
CA ILE A 288 -1.99 -10.48 30.08
C ILE A 288 -1.43 -9.22 29.40
N ARG A 289 -1.95 -8.04 29.78
CA ARG A 289 -1.26 -6.77 29.50
C ARG A 289 0.07 -6.80 30.26
N SER A 290 1.15 -7.17 29.58
CA SER A 290 2.47 -7.17 30.20
C SER A 290 2.85 -5.72 30.54
N HIS A 291 2.77 -5.36 31.81
CA HIS A 291 3.37 -4.14 32.31
C HIS A 291 4.87 -4.37 32.32
N GLN A 292 5.53 -4.14 31.18
CA GLN A 292 6.99 -4.13 31.13
C GLN A 292 7.48 -2.99 32.02
N ILE A 293 8.31 -3.33 33.00
CA ILE A 293 9.02 -2.36 33.83
C ILE A 293 9.92 -1.58 32.88
N TYR A 294 9.70 -0.26 32.78
CA TYR A 294 10.48 0.62 31.92
C TYR A 294 11.92 0.71 32.47
N GLU A 295 12.81 -0.12 31.94
CA GLU A 295 14.25 0.11 32.09
C GLU A 295 14.61 1.45 31.44
N SER A 296 15.63 2.13 31.98
CA SER A 296 16.16 3.34 31.37
C SER A 296 16.55 3.05 29.92
N ARG A 297 15.95 3.76 28.95
CA ARG A 297 16.26 3.60 27.52
C ARG A 297 17.78 3.67 27.29
N PRO A 298 18.38 2.73 26.54
CA PRO A 298 19.81 2.73 26.30
C PRO A 298 20.26 4.02 25.60
N LYS A 299 21.48 4.45 25.88
CA LYS A 299 22.09 5.60 25.20
C LYS A 299 22.27 5.26 23.72
N VAL A 300 21.75 6.14 22.85
CA VAL A 300 21.88 5.99 21.40
C VAL A 300 23.32 6.27 20.96
N VAL A 301 23.88 5.35 20.18
CA VAL A 301 25.20 5.41 19.56
C VAL A 301 25.05 5.14 18.07
N LEU A 302 25.66 6.00 17.24
CA LEU A 302 25.74 5.78 15.80
C LEU A 302 26.71 4.63 15.53
N ARG A 303 26.24 3.60 14.83
CA ARG A 303 27.10 2.54 14.31
C ARG A 303 28.02 3.11 13.25
N SER A 304 29.32 2.83 13.33
CA SER A 304 30.28 3.21 12.29
C SER A 304 30.13 2.40 11.00
N ASP A 305 29.60 1.18 11.13
CA ASP A 305 29.23 0.29 10.06
C ASP A 305 27.86 -0.32 10.38
N ILE A 306 26.89 -0.14 9.48
CA ILE A 306 25.55 -0.69 9.64
C ILE A 306 25.45 -2.13 9.15
N GLY A 307 26.48 -2.65 8.45
CA GLY A 307 26.43 -3.99 7.86
C GLY A 307 26.04 -4.02 6.38
N TRP A 308 25.68 -2.86 5.82
CA TRP A 308 24.98 -2.71 4.54
C TRP A 308 25.44 -1.44 3.80
N ALA A 309 25.62 -1.53 2.48
CA ALA A 309 26.10 -0.43 1.66
C ALA A 309 25.18 0.81 1.68
N GLY A 310 23.87 0.61 1.85
CA GLY A 310 22.87 1.67 1.90
C GLY A 310 22.08 1.84 0.60
N ILE A 311 20.85 2.36 0.71
CA ILE A 311 19.87 2.42 -0.39
C ILE A 311 20.41 3.12 -1.64
N ASP A 312 21.16 4.20 -1.47
CA ASP A 312 21.72 4.97 -2.58
C ASP A 312 22.94 4.28 -3.22
N ASN A 313 23.61 3.37 -2.49
CA ASN A 313 24.89 2.78 -2.90
C ASN A 313 24.75 1.38 -3.51
N VAL A 314 23.70 0.62 -3.18
CA VAL A 314 23.46 -0.72 -3.76
C VAL A 314 23.11 -0.65 -5.26
N GLY A 315 22.71 0.52 -5.75
CA GLY A 315 22.41 0.77 -7.16
C GLY A 315 21.08 0.18 -7.63
N GLU A 316 20.68 0.56 -8.84
CA GLU A 316 19.40 0.15 -9.45
C GLU A 316 19.53 -1.16 -10.21
N ASP A 317 18.67 -2.15 -9.94
CA ASP A 317 18.43 -3.32 -10.77
C ASP A 317 17.83 -2.87 -12.10
N LYS A 318 18.54 -3.16 -13.20
CA LYS A 318 18.20 -2.60 -14.52
C LYS A 318 16.85 -3.10 -15.03
N ALA A 319 16.54 -4.39 -14.88
CA ALA A 319 15.28 -4.96 -15.35
C ALA A 319 14.13 -4.41 -14.51
N MET A 320 14.29 -4.39 -13.19
CA MET A 320 13.29 -3.84 -12.28
C MET A 320 13.03 -2.35 -12.50
N GLY A 321 14.10 -1.56 -12.71
CA GLY A 321 14.00 -0.14 -13.05
C GLY A 321 13.28 0.09 -14.38
N SER A 322 13.57 -0.72 -15.41
CA SER A 322 12.87 -0.65 -16.70
C SER A 322 11.38 -0.95 -16.56
N LEU A 323 11.02 -2.00 -15.82
CA LEU A 323 9.63 -2.37 -15.56
C LEU A 323 8.89 -1.26 -14.79
N ALA A 324 9.49 -0.70 -13.75
CA ALA A 324 8.89 0.38 -12.96
C ALA A 324 8.63 1.62 -13.84
N ARG A 325 9.59 2.00 -14.70
CA ARG A 325 9.44 3.10 -15.65
C ARG A 325 8.33 2.84 -16.68
N SER A 326 8.19 1.60 -17.17
CA SER A 326 7.12 1.28 -18.12
C SER A 326 5.73 1.44 -17.50
N VAL A 327 5.55 1.04 -16.23
CA VAL A 327 4.27 1.26 -15.51
C VAL A 327 3.92 2.75 -15.41
N VAL A 328 4.86 3.61 -15.03
CA VAL A 328 4.61 5.06 -14.96
C VAL A 328 4.28 5.62 -16.34
N ALA A 329 5.04 5.23 -17.37
CA ALA A 329 4.82 5.68 -18.74
C ALA A 329 3.44 5.28 -19.28
N ASP A 330 2.97 4.08 -18.95
CA ASP A 330 1.70 3.53 -19.41
C ASP A 330 0.48 4.31 -18.87
N TYR A 331 0.56 4.80 -17.63
CA TYR A 331 -0.59 5.37 -16.93
C TYR A 331 -0.50 6.87 -16.59
N LYS A 332 0.66 7.53 -16.80
CA LYS A 332 0.80 8.98 -16.52
C LYS A 332 -0.21 9.86 -17.26
N PHE A 333 -0.71 9.39 -18.41
CA PHE A 333 -1.71 10.13 -19.18
C PHE A 333 -3.01 10.39 -18.40
N LEU A 334 -3.33 9.58 -17.39
CA LEU A 334 -4.52 9.76 -16.55
C LEU A 334 -4.49 11.10 -15.82
N ILE A 335 -3.32 11.49 -15.30
CA ILE A 335 -3.13 12.82 -14.71
C ILE A 335 -3.11 13.88 -15.81
N GLN A 336 -2.41 13.61 -16.92
CA GLN A 336 -2.22 14.59 -17.99
C GLN A 336 -3.50 14.93 -18.77
N GLN A 337 -4.53 14.10 -18.74
CA GLN A 337 -5.71 14.24 -19.62
C GLN A 337 -7.02 14.38 -18.85
N THR A 338 -7.03 14.23 -17.52
CA THR A 338 -8.25 14.36 -16.72
C THR A 338 -8.71 15.81 -16.59
N ASN A 339 -10.03 16.00 -16.63
CA ASN A 339 -10.68 17.28 -16.34
C ASN A 339 -11.05 17.45 -14.86
N VAL A 340 -10.81 16.43 -14.02
CA VAL A 340 -11.08 16.50 -12.58
C VAL A 340 -10.12 17.46 -11.88
N ALA A 341 -8.85 17.48 -12.30
CA ALA A 341 -7.82 18.37 -11.80
C ALA A 341 -8.16 19.86 -12.05
N PRO A 342 -7.68 20.80 -11.22
CA PRO A 342 -7.73 22.22 -11.54
C PRO A 342 -7.14 22.52 -12.92
N PRO A 343 -7.61 23.54 -13.65
CA PRO A 343 -7.09 23.82 -15.00
C PRO A 343 -5.67 24.41 -14.99
N SER A 344 -5.32 25.17 -13.94
CA SER A 344 -4.02 25.80 -13.79
C SER A 344 -3.60 25.92 -12.32
N ASP A 345 -2.30 26.13 -12.10
CA ASP A 345 -1.75 26.49 -10.80
C ASP A 345 -1.82 28.02 -10.55
N GLN A 346 -1.17 28.48 -9.48
CA GLN A 346 -1.11 29.90 -9.10
C GLN A 346 -0.33 30.77 -10.12
N ALA A 347 0.57 30.16 -10.92
CA ALA A 347 1.34 30.83 -11.96
C ALA A 347 0.60 30.86 -13.31
N GLY A 348 -0.55 30.17 -13.42
CA GLY A 348 -1.31 30.05 -14.66
C GLY A 348 -0.80 28.91 -15.57
N GLU A 349 0.11 28.09 -15.09
CA GLU A 349 0.60 26.90 -15.79
C GLU A 349 -0.34 25.72 -15.59
N ARG A 350 -0.37 24.80 -16.55
CA ARG A 350 -1.27 23.64 -16.52
C ARG A 350 -0.85 22.69 -15.39
N ILE A 351 -1.70 22.55 -14.37
CA ILE A 351 -1.34 21.79 -13.16
C ILE A 351 -1.10 20.31 -13.44
N GLN A 352 -1.79 19.75 -14.44
CA GLN A 352 -1.67 18.35 -14.84
C GLN A 352 -0.27 18.01 -15.36
N ASP A 353 0.36 18.92 -16.10
CA ASP A 353 1.70 18.69 -16.66
C ASP A 353 2.72 18.69 -15.53
N ARG A 354 2.62 19.68 -14.61
CA ARG A 354 3.44 19.74 -13.40
C ARG A 354 3.28 18.50 -12.53
N TRP A 355 2.06 18.01 -12.30
CA TRP A 355 1.82 16.79 -11.53
C TRP A 355 2.39 15.54 -12.21
N ALA A 356 2.37 15.47 -13.54
CA ALA A 356 2.96 14.35 -14.27
C ALA A 356 4.50 14.36 -14.18
N GLU A 357 5.13 15.53 -14.30
CA GLU A 357 6.57 15.70 -14.08
C GLU A 357 6.96 15.38 -12.63
N GLU A 358 6.15 15.84 -11.68
CA GLU A 358 6.34 15.59 -10.26
C GLU A 358 6.26 14.09 -9.93
N LEU A 359 5.34 13.35 -10.53
CA LEU A 359 5.25 11.90 -10.39
C LEU A 359 6.53 11.21 -10.85
N GLU A 360 7.04 11.55 -12.04
CA GLU A 360 8.26 10.95 -12.59
C GLU A 360 9.47 11.26 -11.70
N ALA A 361 9.60 12.50 -11.24
CA ALA A 361 10.68 12.93 -10.35
C ALA A 361 10.66 12.20 -8.99
N HIS A 362 9.47 11.95 -8.42
CA HIS A 362 9.35 11.20 -7.17
C HIS A 362 9.52 9.69 -7.34
N CYS A 363 9.10 9.10 -8.47
CA CYS A 363 9.28 7.66 -8.70
C CYS A 363 10.75 7.29 -8.99
N PHE A 364 11.52 8.23 -9.55
CA PHE A 364 12.90 8.01 -9.97
C PHE A 364 13.85 9.13 -9.48
N PRO A 365 13.94 9.37 -8.17
CA PRO A 365 14.86 10.36 -7.62
C PRO A 365 16.31 9.89 -7.80
N GLN A 366 17.27 10.82 -7.72
CA GLN A 366 18.69 10.45 -7.78
C GLN A 366 19.12 9.72 -6.49
N ASN A 367 18.58 10.15 -5.36
CA ASN A 367 18.87 9.63 -4.02
C ASN A 367 17.65 9.79 -3.10
N MET A 368 17.59 9.01 -2.01
CA MET A 368 16.46 9.01 -1.08
C MET A 368 16.18 10.40 -0.47
N LYS A 369 17.21 11.25 -0.31
CA LYS A 369 17.07 12.57 0.31
C LYS A 369 16.17 13.51 -0.50
N GLU A 370 16.11 13.37 -1.83
CA GLU A 370 15.25 14.20 -2.69
C GLU A 370 13.76 14.05 -2.35
N LEU A 371 13.34 12.87 -1.87
CA LEU A 371 11.96 12.62 -1.46
C LEU A 371 11.57 13.37 -0.18
N SER A 372 12.54 13.79 0.64
CA SER A 372 12.30 14.57 1.85
C SER A 372 11.19 13.97 2.73
N LEU A 373 11.27 12.66 3.01
CA LEU A 373 10.20 11.90 3.67
C LEU A 373 9.84 12.46 5.06
N GLY A 374 10.83 12.97 5.80
CA GLY A 374 10.64 13.60 7.10
C GLY A 374 10.21 15.08 7.09
N ASP A 375 9.85 15.66 5.94
CA ASP A 375 9.35 17.06 5.88
C ASP A 375 7.93 17.15 6.44
N SER A 376 7.82 17.69 7.66
CA SER A 376 6.57 17.95 8.38
C SER A 376 5.46 18.66 7.60
N ARG A 377 5.78 19.41 6.54
CA ARG A 377 4.78 20.15 5.73
C ARG A 377 4.08 19.29 4.68
N SER A 378 4.59 18.08 4.44
CA SER A 378 4.12 17.18 3.36
C SER A 378 4.16 15.70 3.79
N ILE A 379 4.05 15.45 5.09
CA ILE A 379 3.80 14.11 5.62
C ILE A 379 2.51 13.56 4.99
N GLY A 380 2.53 12.29 4.64
CA GLY A 380 1.43 11.61 3.96
C GLY A 380 1.27 11.95 2.48
N TYR A 381 2.18 12.72 1.86
CA TYR A 381 2.03 13.03 0.45
C TYR A 381 2.22 11.79 -0.44
N THR A 382 1.22 11.49 -1.26
CA THR A 382 1.14 10.24 -2.03
C THR A 382 2.32 9.99 -2.98
N PHE A 383 2.88 11.03 -3.61
CA PHE A 383 4.01 10.85 -4.51
C PHE A 383 5.32 10.56 -3.78
N LYS A 384 5.51 11.06 -2.56
CA LYS A 384 6.65 10.67 -1.73
C LYS A 384 6.59 9.19 -1.35
N CYS A 385 5.40 8.73 -0.96
CA CYS A 385 5.17 7.35 -0.57
C CYS A 385 5.39 6.36 -1.73
N ILE A 386 4.71 6.55 -2.87
CA ILE A 386 4.93 5.67 -4.03
C ILE A 386 6.36 5.83 -4.58
N GLY A 387 6.94 7.02 -4.44
CA GLY A 387 8.31 7.33 -4.83
C GLY A 387 9.35 6.51 -4.08
N ILE A 388 9.28 6.47 -2.74
CA ILE A 388 10.20 5.64 -1.95
C ILE A 388 9.98 4.16 -2.20
N ALA A 389 8.72 3.74 -2.40
CA ALA A 389 8.41 2.36 -2.73
C ALA A 389 9.05 1.94 -4.07
N TYR A 390 8.94 2.76 -5.11
CA TYR A 390 9.58 2.52 -6.42
C TYR A 390 11.10 2.58 -6.32
N TYR A 391 11.63 3.59 -5.63
CA TYR A 391 13.07 3.73 -5.45
C TYR A 391 13.67 2.52 -4.72
N GLY A 392 13.07 2.09 -3.62
CA GLY A 392 13.50 0.90 -2.86
C GLY A 392 13.30 -0.40 -3.64
N ALA A 393 12.13 -0.61 -4.25
CA ALA A 393 11.83 -1.84 -4.98
C ALA A 393 12.71 -2.06 -6.22
N THR A 394 13.30 -0.99 -6.78
CA THR A 394 14.23 -1.07 -7.91
C THR A 394 15.69 -1.25 -7.50
N ARG A 395 16.02 -1.32 -6.21
CA ARG A 395 17.41 -1.55 -5.76
C ARG A 395 17.88 -2.98 -6.02
N ARG A 396 19.19 -3.16 -6.21
CA ARG A 396 19.83 -4.48 -6.20
C ARG A 396 20.08 -4.95 -4.77
N GLU A 397 20.23 -6.26 -4.62
CA GLU A 397 20.84 -6.82 -3.42
C GLU A 397 22.25 -6.25 -3.22
N ASP A 398 22.67 -6.10 -1.96
CA ASP A 398 24.04 -5.68 -1.66
C ASP A 398 25.01 -6.79 -2.10
N PRO A 399 25.95 -6.53 -3.02
CA PRO A 399 26.90 -7.54 -3.48
C PRO A 399 27.97 -7.88 -2.44
N SER A 400 28.15 -7.06 -1.41
CA SER A 400 29.20 -7.21 -0.41
C SER A 400 28.79 -6.66 0.96
N PRO A 401 27.71 -7.20 1.58
CA PRO A 401 27.32 -6.80 2.92
C PRO A 401 28.41 -7.23 3.90
N THR A 402 28.75 -6.36 4.85
CA THR A 402 29.72 -6.67 5.91
C THR A 402 29.09 -7.47 7.05
N SER A 403 27.75 -7.50 7.12
CA SER A 403 26.99 -8.28 8.09
C SER A 403 26.04 -9.29 7.40
N PRO A 404 26.04 -10.58 7.77
CA PRO A 404 25.26 -11.61 7.08
C PRO A 404 23.75 -11.36 7.02
N GLU A 405 23.19 -10.62 8.00
CA GLU A 405 21.76 -10.32 8.08
C GLU A 405 21.28 -9.38 6.97
N TYR A 406 22.19 -8.70 6.29
CA TYR A 406 21.92 -7.83 5.13
C TYR A 406 22.26 -8.51 3.78
N GLY A 407 22.54 -9.82 3.79
CA GLY A 407 22.73 -10.60 2.57
C GLY A 407 21.42 -11.06 1.92
N GLY A 408 21.43 -11.10 0.59
CA GLY A 408 20.32 -11.63 -0.21
C GLY A 408 19.06 -10.73 -0.20
N PRO A 409 17.94 -11.24 -0.72
CA PRO A 409 16.69 -10.49 -0.80
C PRO A 409 16.14 -10.03 0.57
N ALA A 410 16.11 -10.91 1.57
CA ALA A 410 15.72 -10.54 2.94
C ALA A 410 16.63 -9.47 3.56
N GLY A 411 17.91 -9.49 3.22
CA GLY A 411 18.87 -8.48 3.64
C GLY A 411 18.64 -7.12 2.99
N LEU A 412 18.31 -7.11 1.69
CA LEU A 412 17.86 -5.90 1.00
C LEU A 412 16.59 -5.33 1.63
N PHE A 413 15.59 -6.19 1.91
CA PHE A 413 14.36 -5.78 2.61
C PHE A 413 14.67 -5.11 3.94
N ARG A 414 15.46 -5.76 4.81
CA ARG A 414 15.90 -5.20 6.09
C ARG A 414 16.55 -3.83 5.92
N GLY A 415 17.56 -3.74 5.05
CA GLY A 415 18.35 -2.53 4.86
C GLY A 415 17.49 -1.35 4.40
N LEU A 416 16.59 -1.61 3.44
CA LEU A 416 15.64 -0.63 2.94
C LEU A 416 14.69 -0.15 4.05
N MET A 417 14.01 -1.07 4.73
CA MET A 417 13.09 -0.74 5.83
C MET A 417 13.79 0.09 6.90
N GLU A 418 14.96 -0.35 7.38
CA GLU A 418 15.73 0.40 8.38
C GLU A 418 16.03 1.85 7.95
N GLN A 419 16.45 2.08 6.71
CA GLN A 419 16.79 3.43 6.25
C GLN A 419 15.57 4.31 5.98
N VAL A 420 14.48 3.72 5.48
CA VAL A 420 13.22 4.43 5.19
C VAL A 420 12.52 4.80 6.49
N THR A 421 12.34 3.87 7.42
CA THR A 421 11.79 4.13 8.77
C THR A 421 12.57 5.26 9.44
N LEU A 422 13.91 5.26 9.38
CA LEU A 422 14.72 6.29 10.03
C LEU A 422 14.62 7.69 9.41
N GLN A 423 13.96 7.86 8.25
CA GLN A 423 13.59 9.19 7.77
C GLN A 423 12.49 9.83 8.62
N GLY A 424 11.69 9.04 9.34
CA GLY A 424 10.47 9.49 9.99
C GLY A 424 9.41 9.89 8.97
N GLY A 425 8.60 10.89 9.29
CA GLY A 425 7.47 11.31 8.48
C GLY A 425 6.37 10.26 8.55
N ASP A 426 5.88 9.83 7.39
CA ASP A 426 4.82 8.81 7.29
C ASP A 426 5.41 7.41 7.13
N ALA A 427 6.15 6.99 8.15
CA ALA A 427 7.06 5.85 8.06
C ALA A 427 6.34 4.51 7.90
N ASP A 428 5.26 4.28 8.65
CA ASP A 428 4.38 3.10 8.53
C ASP A 428 3.86 2.93 7.11
N THR A 429 3.26 3.97 6.51
CA THR A 429 2.75 3.88 5.14
C THR A 429 3.85 3.76 4.09
N ASN A 430 4.95 4.47 4.25
CA ASN A 430 6.10 4.35 3.33
C ASN A 430 6.63 2.90 3.31
N ASP A 431 6.80 2.31 4.49
CA ASP A 431 7.32 0.96 4.65
C ASP A 431 6.27 -0.10 4.25
N ALA A 432 4.98 0.12 4.48
CA ALA A 432 3.90 -0.77 4.06
C ALA A 432 3.85 -0.92 2.53
N VAL A 433 3.91 0.19 1.80
CA VAL A 433 3.88 0.16 0.33
C VAL A 433 5.17 -0.45 -0.22
N LEU A 434 6.34 -0.05 0.30
CA LEU A 434 7.63 -0.63 -0.09
C LEU A 434 7.68 -2.14 0.20
N GLY A 435 7.19 -2.56 1.36
CA GLY A 435 7.17 -3.94 1.82
C GLY A 435 6.32 -4.83 0.93
N SER A 436 5.18 -4.30 0.45
CA SER A 436 4.34 -5.00 -0.52
C SER A 436 5.03 -5.26 -1.86
N LEU A 437 5.81 -4.28 -2.36
CA LEU A 437 6.53 -4.40 -3.63
C LEU A 437 7.71 -5.36 -3.53
N LEU A 438 8.48 -5.28 -2.44
CA LEU A 438 9.59 -6.20 -2.18
C LEU A 438 9.08 -7.63 -1.96
N GLY A 439 7.98 -7.78 -1.23
CA GLY A 439 7.31 -9.06 -1.05
C GLY A 439 6.78 -9.67 -2.35
N ALA A 440 6.20 -8.85 -3.23
CA ALA A 440 5.79 -9.30 -4.58
C ALA A 440 6.98 -9.66 -5.47
N ARG A 441 8.14 -9.00 -5.29
CA ARG A 441 9.37 -9.24 -6.06
C ARG A 441 10.09 -10.50 -5.62
N PHE A 442 10.22 -10.73 -4.31
CA PHE A 442 11.11 -11.74 -3.75
C PHE A 442 10.39 -12.88 -3.00
N GLY A 443 9.11 -12.73 -2.70
CA GLY A 443 8.37 -13.73 -1.93
C GLY A 443 8.58 -13.60 -0.43
N LEU A 444 7.81 -14.37 0.34
CA LEU A 444 7.84 -14.33 1.80
C LEU A 444 9.11 -15.01 2.34
N GLU A 445 9.39 -16.23 1.87
CA GLU A 445 10.44 -17.07 2.46
C GLU A 445 11.85 -16.53 2.20
N SER A 446 12.10 -16.04 0.98
CA SER A 446 13.41 -15.50 0.60
C SER A 446 13.53 -14.00 0.76
N GLY A 447 12.41 -13.28 0.64
CA GLY A 447 12.36 -11.82 0.53
C GLY A 447 12.20 -11.07 1.85
N ILE A 448 11.70 -11.71 2.92
CA ILE A 448 11.40 -11.03 4.19
C ILE A 448 12.14 -11.74 5.33
N PRO A 449 12.83 -11.02 6.23
CA PRO A 449 13.50 -11.62 7.38
C PRO A 449 12.54 -12.48 8.21
N LEU A 450 12.88 -13.77 8.40
CA LEU A 450 12.04 -14.70 9.18
C LEU A 450 11.72 -14.16 10.57
N GLY A 451 12.69 -13.54 11.23
CA GLY A 451 12.53 -12.97 12.57
C GLY A 451 11.55 -11.80 12.64
N TRP A 452 11.19 -11.20 11.50
CA TRP A 452 10.29 -10.05 11.41
C TRP A 452 8.84 -10.51 11.20
N TRP A 453 8.58 -11.29 10.16
CA TRP A 453 7.20 -11.69 9.86
C TRP A 453 6.66 -12.77 10.79
N SER A 454 7.51 -13.64 11.34
CA SER A 454 7.07 -14.73 12.24
C SER A 454 6.61 -14.26 13.64
N GLU A 455 6.79 -12.98 13.94
CA GLU A 455 6.43 -12.36 15.21
C GLU A 455 5.43 -11.20 15.05
N LEU A 456 4.84 -11.05 13.86
CA LEU A 456 3.75 -10.11 13.67
C LEU A 456 2.61 -10.42 14.63
N GLN A 457 2.04 -9.37 15.21
CA GLN A 457 0.80 -9.50 15.96
C GLN A 457 -0.27 -10.10 15.04
N HIS A 458 -1.12 -10.98 15.59
CA HIS A 458 -2.20 -11.65 14.85
C HIS A 458 -1.76 -12.61 13.72
N LEU A 459 -0.48 -13.00 13.65
CA LEU A 459 0.06 -13.80 12.54
C LEU A 459 -0.72 -15.09 12.23
N GLN A 460 -1.24 -15.78 13.25
CA GLN A 460 -2.04 -16.99 13.00
C GLN A 460 -3.26 -16.68 12.13
N TRP A 461 -4.04 -15.67 12.50
CA TRP A 461 -5.22 -15.27 11.73
C TRP A 461 -4.82 -14.72 10.37
N LEU A 462 -3.77 -13.89 10.30
CA LEU A 462 -3.25 -13.37 9.04
C LEU A 462 -2.90 -14.50 8.07
N ASN A 463 -2.17 -15.52 8.53
CA ASN A 463 -1.82 -16.68 7.70
C ASN A 463 -3.07 -17.42 7.22
N GLU A 464 -4.01 -17.75 8.11
CA GLU A 464 -5.24 -18.45 7.74
C GLU A 464 -6.04 -17.67 6.68
N THR A 465 -6.20 -16.37 6.86
CA THR A 465 -6.94 -15.48 5.95
C THR A 465 -6.21 -15.31 4.61
N ILE A 466 -4.91 -15.02 4.63
CA ILE A 466 -4.10 -14.80 3.43
C ILE A 466 -3.94 -16.10 2.64
N ASP A 467 -3.77 -17.25 3.30
CA ASP A 467 -3.63 -18.54 2.60
C ASP A 467 -4.94 -18.93 1.90
N LYS A 468 -6.09 -18.74 2.56
CA LYS A 468 -7.41 -18.95 1.94
C LYS A 468 -7.60 -18.02 0.74
N TYR A 469 -7.30 -16.74 0.90
CA TYR A 469 -7.39 -15.76 -0.17
C TYR A 469 -6.46 -16.11 -1.34
N THR A 470 -5.20 -16.46 -1.05
CA THR A 470 -4.19 -16.85 -2.04
C THR A 470 -4.66 -18.07 -2.82
N GLN A 471 -5.20 -19.09 -2.14
CA GLN A 471 -5.70 -20.27 -2.82
C GLN A 471 -6.86 -19.92 -3.76
N ARG A 472 -7.82 -19.09 -3.34
CA ARG A 472 -8.92 -18.61 -4.21
C ARG A 472 -8.39 -17.87 -5.44
N VAL A 473 -7.41 -16.98 -5.27
CA VAL A 473 -6.78 -16.24 -6.38
C VAL A 473 -6.10 -17.19 -7.36
N LEU A 474 -5.39 -18.21 -6.87
CA LEU A 474 -4.73 -19.20 -7.71
C LEU A 474 -5.72 -20.11 -8.44
N ASP A 475 -6.83 -20.50 -7.80
CA ASP A 475 -7.90 -21.27 -8.44
C ASP A 475 -8.56 -20.44 -9.57
N ASN A 476 -8.78 -19.14 -9.33
CA ASN A 476 -9.28 -18.22 -10.35
C ASN A 476 -8.27 -18.04 -11.50
N TYR A 477 -6.98 -17.91 -11.20
CA TYR A 477 -5.91 -17.86 -12.20
C TYR A 477 -5.92 -19.10 -13.10
N ASP A 478 -6.04 -20.29 -12.50
CA ASP A 478 -6.10 -21.55 -13.23
C ASP A 478 -7.31 -21.63 -14.17
N ALA A 479 -8.44 -21.04 -13.78
CA ALA A 479 -9.63 -20.99 -14.64
C ALA A 479 -9.46 -20.06 -15.86
N HIS A 480 -8.46 -19.18 -15.86
CA HIS A 480 -8.18 -18.22 -16.95
C HIS A 480 -6.94 -18.59 -17.79
N GLN A 481 -6.17 -19.61 -17.38
CA GLN A 481 -5.07 -20.21 -18.15
C GLN A 481 -5.60 -21.10 -19.29
#